data_AF-A0A832ZW27-F1
#
_entry.id   AF-A0A832ZW27-F1
#
_cell.length_a   1.000
_cell.length_b   1.000
_cell.length_c   1.000
_cell.angle_alpha   90.00
_cell.angle_beta   90.00
_cell.angle_gamma   90.00
#
_symmetry.space_group_name_H-M   'P 1'
#
loop_
_entity.id
_entity.type
_entity.pdbx_description
1 polymer ?
#
loop_
_entity_poly.entity_id
_entity_poly.type
_entity_poly.pdbx_seq_one_letter_code
_entity_poly.pdbx_strand_id
1 'polypeptide(L)'
;MAVFFTIEDAEELLPYLEAKLYELRDRVAMSQRTTHEIDSVLQNEINRIIKDIEDTGCILRDIELGIIDFPAVRRGRTVMLCWRLGEDRIRYWHEAEGGFTFRKRIRHSDFYTKRDMENLLFKNPEKEPLTTVERGRDAIIITIDSRGVPEHEISVTRRNGFLKIAWSWKGWEYSRSFHVGNNLEKMERFYRNGVLEVRVFKRLGR
;
A
#
# COMPACT_ATOMS: atom_id res chain seq x y z
N MET A 1 3.28 -5.31 -2.69
CA MET A 1 4.07 -4.85 -1.52
C MET A 1 3.13 -4.86 -0.31
N ALA A 2 3.50 -5.48 0.82
CA ALA A 2 2.56 -5.66 1.94
C ALA A 2 2.41 -4.35 2.73
N VAL A 3 1.33 -3.63 2.45
CA VAL A 3 0.87 -2.47 3.21
C VAL A 3 -0.10 -2.96 4.28
N PHE A 4 0.19 -2.73 5.56
CA PHE A 4 -0.71 -3.09 6.64
C PHE A 4 -1.49 -1.88 7.14
N PHE A 5 -2.81 -2.00 7.14
CA PHE A 5 -3.76 -1.00 7.58
C PHE A 5 -4.08 -1.15 9.06
N THR A 6 -4.28 -0.02 9.73
CA THR A 6 -5.14 0.03 10.91
C THR A 6 -6.62 0.00 10.48
N ILE A 7 -7.52 -0.19 11.43
CA ILE A 7 -8.95 -0.11 11.12
C ILE A 7 -9.29 1.31 10.65
N GLU A 8 -8.71 2.32 11.29
CA GLU A 8 -8.91 3.72 10.96
C GLU A 8 -8.39 4.08 9.56
N ASP A 9 -7.20 3.58 9.17
CA ASP A 9 -6.66 3.78 7.81
C ASP A 9 -7.58 3.17 6.74
N ALA A 10 -8.10 1.97 7.01
CA ALA A 10 -9.02 1.30 6.08
C ALA A 10 -10.36 2.04 5.99
N GLU A 11 -10.89 2.53 7.11
CA GLU A 11 -12.15 3.28 7.17
C GLU A 11 -12.06 4.62 6.42
N GLU A 12 -10.92 5.31 6.48
CA GLU A 12 -10.70 6.56 5.74
C GLU A 12 -10.71 6.40 4.22
N LEU A 13 -10.38 5.20 3.71
CA LEU A 13 -10.44 4.91 2.28
C LEU A 13 -11.85 4.56 1.79
N LEU A 14 -12.79 4.23 2.68
CA LEU A 14 -14.11 3.73 2.26
C LEU A 14 -14.87 4.65 1.32
N PRO A 15 -14.94 5.98 1.52
CA PRO A 15 -15.67 6.86 0.60
C PRO A 15 -15.09 6.83 -0.82
N TYR A 16 -13.75 6.79 -0.92
CA TYR A 16 -13.06 6.69 -2.21
C TYR A 16 -13.29 5.33 -2.87
N LEU A 17 -13.15 4.25 -2.11
CA LEU A 17 -13.33 2.88 -2.60
C LEU A 17 -14.78 2.60 -3.00
N GLU A 18 -15.75 3.11 -2.26
CA GLU A 18 -17.18 3.02 -2.60
C GLU A 18 -17.46 3.67 -3.96
N ALA A 19 -17.01 4.91 -4.17
CA ALA A 19 -17.15 5.60 -5.44
C ALA A 19 -16.49 4.82 -6.60
N LYS A 20 -15.27 4.31 -6.38
CA LYS A 20 -14.54 3.52 -7.38
C LYS A 20 -15.19 2.18 -7.69
N LEU A 21 -15.80 1.51 -6.70
CA LEU A 21 -16.51 0.25 -6.92
C LEU A 21 -17.81 0.45 -7.71
N TYR A 22 -18.56 1.52 -7.45
CA TYR A 22 -19.72 1.86 -8.30
C TYR A 22 -19.27 2.12 -9.73
N GLU A 23 -18.24 2.96 -9.93
CA GLU A 23 -17.65 3.22 -11.24
C GLU A 23 -17.24 1.91 -11.94
N LEU A 24 -16.53 1.03 -11.22
CA LEU A 24 -16.05 -0.24 -11.75
C LEU A 24 -17.20 -1.17 -12.17
N ARG A 25 -18.23 -1.30 -11.32
CA ARG A 25 -19.39 -2.17 -11.60
C ARG A 25 -20.16 -1.70 -12.81
N ASP A 26 -20.35 -0.39 -12.97
CA ASP A 26 -21.01 0.18 -14.14
C ASP A 26 -20.21 -0.13 -15.42
N ARG A 27 -18.88 0.05 -15.39
CA ARG A 27 -18.02 -0.26 -16.56
C ARG A 27 -18.02 -1.75 -16.91
N VAL A 28 -17.97 -2.63 -15.92
CA VAL A 28 -18.05 -4.08 -16.14
C VAL A 28 -19.41 -4.46 -16.75
N ALA A 29 -20.51 -3.90 -16.24
CA ALA A 29 -21.84 -4.15 -16.79
C ALA A 29 -21.99 -3.65 -18.24
N MET A 30 -21.34 -2.53 -18.59
CA MET A 30 -21.29 -2.02 -19.97
C MET A 30 -20.47 -2.92 -20.90
N SER A 31 -19.28 -3.35 -20.48
CA SER A 31 -18.42 -4.22 -21.31
C SER A 31 -19.14 -5.51 -21.72
N GLN A 32 -19.90 -6.13 -20.81
CA GLN A 32 -20.69 -7.34 -21.09
C GLN A 32 -21.76 -7.17 -22.20
N ARG A 33 -22.13 -5.94 -22.55
CA ARG A 33 -23.21 -5.63 -23.51
C ARG A 33 -22.70 -5.11 -24.86
N THR A 34 -21.38 -5.01 -25.07
CA THR A 34 -20.82 -4.26 -26.20
C THR A 34 -20.04 -5.12 -27.21
N THR A 35 -19.84 -4.60 -28.43
CA THR A 35 -19.06 -5.22 -29.52
C THR A 35 -17.54 -5.08 -29.30
N HIS A 36 -16.74 -5.88 -30.01
CA HIS A 36 -15.29 -6.09 -29.77
C HIS A 36 -14.41 -4.83 -29.75
N GLU A 37 -14.67 -3.80 -30.56
CA GLU A 37 -13.82 -2.58 -30.57
C GLU A 37 -14.04 -1.71 -29.32
N ILE A 38 -15.31 -1.52 -28.92
CA ILE A 38 -15.66 -0.75 -27.72
C ILE A 38 -15.23 -1.51 -26.46
N ASP A 39 -15.24 -2.84 -26.50
CA ASP A 39 -14.77 -3.68 -25.40
C ASP A 39 -13.32 -3.36 -25.04
N SER A 40 -12.42 -3.18 -26.02
CA SER A 40 -11.00 -2.86 -25.73
C SER A 40 -10.79 -1.56 -24.94
N VAL A 41 -11.59 -0.52 -25.21
CA VAL A 41 -11.52 0.76 -24.49
C VAL A 41 -12.07 0.59 -23.08
N LEU A 42 -13.21 -0.10 -22.93
CA LEU A 42 -13.81 -0.38 -21.63
C LEU A 42 -12.91 -1.27 -20.76
N GLN A 43 -12.25 -2.28 -21.33
CA GLN A 43 -11.28 -3.12 -20.63
C GLN A 43 -10.11 -2.30 -20.09
N ASN A 44 -9.61 -1.33 -20.87
CA ASN A 44 -8.55 -0.44 -20.40
C ASN A 44 -9.02 0.46 -19.24
N GLU A 45 -10.26 0.95 -19.28
CA GLU A 45 -10.83 1.73 -18.17
C GLU A 45 -11.05 0.88 -16.91
N ILE A 46 -11.60 -0.33 -17.06
CA ILE A 46 -11.76 -1.31 -15.98
C ILE A 46 -10.41 -1.59 -15.30
N ASN A 47 -9.38 -1.91 -16.09
CA ASN A 47 -8.04 -2.18 -15.58
C ASN A 47 -7.43 -0.97 -14.88
N ARG A 48 -7.71 0.26 -15.34
CA ARG A 48 -7.26 1.48 -14.66
C ARG A 48 -7.95 1.64 -13.31
N ILE A 49 -9.26 1.44 -13.23
CA ILE A 49 -10.01 1.57 -11.97
C ILE A 49 -9.58 0.50 -10.96
N ILE A 50 -9.39 -0.75 -11.42
CA ILE A 50 -8.84 -1.83 -10.58
C ILE A 50 -7.46 -1.42 -10.05
N LYS A 51 -6.59 -0.93 -10.93
CA LYS A 51 -5.26 -0.46 -10.54
C LYS A 51 -5.32 0.70 -9.55
N ASP A 52 -6.22 1.67 -9.73
CA ASP A 52 -6.44 2.78 -8.79
C ASP A 52 -6.83 2.28 -7.40
N ILE A 53 -7.72 1.28 -7.33
CA ILE A 53 -8.12 0.60 -6.07
C ILE A 53 -6.92 -0.10 -5.45
N GLU A 54 -6.22 -0.96 -6.19
CA GLU A 54 -5.09 -1.74 -5.69
C GLU A 54 -3.88 -0.85 -5.33
N ASP A 55 -3.71 0.29 -5.99
CA ASP A 55 -2.70 1.30 -5.68
C ASP A 55 -2.89 1.92 -4.29
N THR A 56 -4.06 1.80 -3.67
CA THR A 56 -4.25 2.17 -2.25
C THR A 56 -3.55 1.19 -1.29
N GLY A 57 -3.21 -0.01 -1.75
CA GLY A 57 -2.68 -1.12 -0.96
C GLY A 57 -3.73 -2.12 -0.49
N CYS A 58 -5.02 -1.88 -0.77
CA CYS A 58 -6.07 -2.87 -0.54
C CYS A 58 -6.10 -3.94 -1.65
N ILE A 59 -6.87 -4.99 -1.44
CA ILE A 59 -7.03 -6.11 -2.36
C ILE A 59 -8.50 -6.19 -2.76
N LEU A 60 -8.77 -5.94 -4.04
CA LEU A 60 -10.09 -6.17 -4.62
C LEU A 60 -10.33 -7.68 -4.76
N ARG A 61 -11.34 -8.20 -4.08
CA ARG A 61 -11.62 -9.65 -4.02
C ARG A 61 -12.74 -10.07 -4.94
N ASP A 62 -13.78 -9.27 -4.99
CA ASP A 62 -14.98 -9.55 -5.76
C ASP A 62 -15.62 -8.23 -6.22
N ILE A 63 -15.70 -8.02 -7.52
CA ILE A 63 -16.26 -6.82 -8.12
C ILE A 63 -17.79 -6.79 -7.99
N GLU A 64 -18.44 -7.94 -8.19
CA GLU A 64 -19.90 -8.04 -8.22
C GLU A 64 -20.49 -7.80 -6.83
N LEU A 65 -19.89 -8.42 -5.82
CA LEU A 65 -20.25 -8.25 -4.41
C LEU A 65 -19.62 -7.00 -3.79
N GLY A 66 -18.65 -6.36 -4.46
CA GLY A 66 -17.92 -5.20 -3.96
C GLY A 66 -17.11 -5.50 -2.69
N ILE A 67 -16.38 -6.62 -2.68
CA ILE A 67 -15.59 -7.07 -1.53
C ILE A 67 -14.16 -6.58 -1.68
N ILE A 68 -13.67 -5.88 -0.64
CA ILE A 68 -12.29 -5.44 -0.52
C ILE A 68 -11.71 -5.94 0.80
N ASP A 69 -10.49 -6.47 0.71
CA ASP A 69 -9.70 -6.85 1.85
C ASP A 69 -8.54 -5.86 2.05
N PHE A 70 -8.28 -5.47 3.30
CA PHE A 70 -7.16 -4.64 3.70
C PHE A 70 -6.20 -5.50 4.52
N PRO A 71 -4.96 -5.72 4.07
CA PRO A 71 -3.98 -6.43 4.90
C PRO A 71 -3.80 -5.68 6.23
N ALA A 72 -3.79 -6.37 7.36
CA ALA A 72 -3.61 -5.76 8.67
C ALA A 72 -2.81 -6.67 9.61
N VAL A 73 -2.42 -6.14 10.77
CA VAL A 73 -1.76 -6.93 11.82
C VAL A 73 -2.68 -7.03 13.04
N ARG A 74 -2.98 -8.27 13.42
CA ARG A 74 -3.77 -8.60 14.61
C ARG A 74 -2.92 -9.43 15.56
N ARG A 75 -2.67 -8.92 16.77
CA ARG A 75 -1.84 -9.59 17.79
C ARG A 75 -0.50 -10.12 17.23
N GLY A 76 0.15 -9.33 16.40
CA GLY A 76 1.43 -9.68 15.76
C GLY A 76 1.36 -10.66 14.59
N ARG A 77 0.16 -11.03 14.12
CA ARG A 77 -0.03 -11.89 12.93
C ARG A 77 -0.69 -11.13 11.80
N THR A 78 -0.32 -11.44 10.57
CA THR A 78 -0.98 -10.92 9.37
C THR A 78 -2.39 -11.49 9.25
N VAL A 79 -3.35 -10.60 9.03
CA VAL A 79 -4.75 -10.92 8.77
C VAL A 79 -5.27 -9.98 7.67
N MET A 80 -6.52 -10.16 7.26
CA MET A 80 -7.22 -9.24 6.37
C MET A 80 -8.40 -8.63 7.11
N LEU A 81 -8.49 -7.30 7.17
CA LEU A 81 -9.75 -6.62 7.45
C LEU A 81 -10.61 -6.73 6.19
N CYS A 82 -11.90 -7.00 6.34
CA CYS A 82 -12.76 -7.25 5.20
C CYS A 82 -13.97 -6.32 5.23
N TRP A 83 -14.23 -5.70 4.09
CA TRP A 83 -15.33 -4.79 3.85
C TRP A 83 -16.11 -5.23 2.64
N ARG A 84 -17.43 -5.03 2.69
CA ARG A 84 -18.31 -5.17 1.54
C ARG A 84 -19.02 -3.85 1.27
N LEU A 85 -19.12 -3.49 -0.01
CA LEU A 85 -19.94 -2.38 -0.47
C LEU A 85 -21.32 -2.39 0.19
N GLY A 86 -21.72 -1.26 0.76
CA GLY A 86 -22.93 -1.08 1.57
C GLY A 86 -22.73 -1.28 3.07
N GLU A 87 -21.57 -1.76 3.54
CA GLU A 87 -21.17 -1.65 4.95
C GLU A 87 -20.65 -0.24 5.22
N ASP A 88 -21.12 0.40 6.29
CA ASP A 88 -20.75 1.78 6.68
C ASP A 88 -19.36 1.90 7.29
N ARG A 89 -18.76 0.78 7.74
CA ARG A 89 -17.47 0.74 8.42
C ARG A 89 -16.84 -0.65 8.42
N ILE A 90 -15.59 -0.77 8.83
CA ILE A 90 -14.87 -2.04 8.93
C ILE A 90 -15.29 -2.78 10.21
N ARG A 91 -16.04 -3.88 10.07
CA ARG A 91 -16.54 -4.68 11.23
C ARG A 91 -15.93 -6.07 11.34
N TYR A 92 -15.29 -6.54 10.28
CA TYR A 92 -14.89 -7.93 10.15
C TYR A 92 -13.44 -8.07 9.71
N TRP A 93 -12.86 -9.19 10.08
CA TRP A 93 -11.54 -9.62 9.63
C TRP A 93 -11.53 -11.13 9.38
N HIS A 94 -10.55 -11.63 8.64
CA HIS A 94 -10.29 -13.06 8.49
C HIS A 94 -8.78 -13.34 8.43
N GLU A 95 -8.40 -14.60 8.65
CA GLU A 95 -7.00 -15.04 8.46
C GLU A 95 -6.60 -14.90 6.98
N ALA A 96 -5.30 -14.83 6.68
CA ALA A 96 -4.82 -14.67 5.30
C ALA A 96 -5.27 -15.81 4.35
N GLU A 97 -5.40 -17.03 4.87
CA GLU A 97 -5.92 -18.20 4.15
C GLU A 97 -7.46 -18.30 4.19
N GLY A 98 -8.10 -17.48 5.02
CA GLY A 98 -9.55 -17.38 5.09
C GLY A 98 -10.11 -16.49 3.99
N GLY A 99 -11.31 -16.81 3.50
CA GLY A 99 -12.09 -15.92 2.64
C GLY A 99 -13.20 -15.20 3.39
N PHE A 100 -14.02 -14.45 2.65
CA PHE A 100 -15.17 -13.69 3.15
C PHE A 100 -16.17 -14.51 3.99
N THR A 101 -16.30 -15.80 3.72
CA THR A 101 -17.19 -16.73 4.44
C THR A 101 -16.70 -17.04 5.87
N PHE A 102 -15.43 -16.79 6.17
CA PHE A 102 -14.82 -17.05 7.47
C PHE A 102 -14.57 -15.76 8.29
N ARG A 103 -15.35 -14.71 7.99
CA ARG A 103 -15.26 -13.41 8.68
C ARG A 103 -15.56 -13.53 10.16
N LYS A 104 -14.67 -12.97 10.96
CA LYS A 104 -14.76 -12.85 12.43
C LYS A 104 -14.99 -11.37 12.76
N ARG A 105 -15.81 -11.08 13.76
CA ARG A 105 -16.00 -9.70 14.24
C ARG A 105 -14.71 -9.14 14.81
N ILE A 106 -14.47 -7.87 14.53
CA ILE A 106 -13.37 -7.12 15.10
C ILE A 106 -13.59 -6.90 16.58
N ARG A 107 -12.51 -7.06 17.35
CA ARG A 107 -12.35 -6.48 18.68
C ARG A 107 -11.23 -5.46 18.55
N HIS A 108 -11.53 -4.17 18.69
CA HIS A 108 -10.56 -3.10 18.41
C HIS A 108 -9.25 -3.28 19.19
N SER A 109 -9.31 -3.76 20.43
CA SER A 109 -8.13 -4.05 21.26
C SER A 109 -7.18 -5.12 20.70
N ASP A 110 -7.57 -5.90 19.69
CA ASP A 110 -6.73 -6.90 19.04
C ASP A 110 -5.86 -6.32 17.92
N PHE A 111 -6.14 -5.10 17.48
CA PHE A 111 -5.51 -4.41 16.37
C PHE A 111 -4.73 -3.20 16.87
N TYR A 112 -3.70 -2.84 16.12
CA TYR A 112 -2.98 -1.60 16.38
C TYR A 112 -3.82 -0.42 15.90
N THR A 113 -3.93 0.60 16.75
CA THR A 113 -4.47 1.91 16.35
C THR A 113 -3.44 2.68 15.52
N LYS A 114 -3.84 3.76 14.85
CA LYS A 114 -2.89 4.71 14.24
C LYS A 114 -1.81 5.14 15.22
N ARG A 115 -2.18 5.44 16.47
CA ARG A 115 -1.25 5.81 17.54
C ARG A 115 -0.30 4.67 17.91
N ASP A 116 -0.77 3.42 17.96
CA ASP A 116 0.09 2.28 18.21
C ASP A 116 1.07 2.04 17.07
N MET A 117 0.61 2.21 15.82
CA MET A 117 1.43 2.12 14.62
C MET A 117 2.49 3.22 14.58
N GLU A 118 2.12 4.45 14.95
CA GLU A 118 3.09 5.52 15.17
C GLU A 118 4.12 5.10 16.22
N ASN A 119 3.66 4.55 17.35
CA ASN A 119 4.54 4.13 18.45
C ASN A 119 5.31 2.82 18.21
N LEU A 120 4.98 2.03 17.19
CA LEU A 120 5.55 0.71 16.95
C LEU A 120 7.00 0.79 16.45
N LEU A 121 7.35 1.83 15.68
CA LEU A 121 8.76 2.17 15.44
C LEU A 121 9.44 2.74 16.69
N PHE A 122 8.70 3.43 17.56
CA PHE A 122 9.25 4.11 18.76
C PHE A 122 9.39 3.20 19.99
N LYS A 123 8.80 2.00 20.02
CA LYS A 123 8.92 1.06 21.14
C LYS A 123 10.12 0.14 21.06
N ASN A 124 10.87 0.14 19.94
CA ASN A 124 12.03 -0.72 19.77
C ASN A 124 13.20 0.03 19.10
N PRO A 125 13.87 0.93 19.85
CA PRO A 125 14.87 1.85 19.31
C PRO A 125 15.99 1.23 18.48
N GLU A 126 16.34 0.00 18.83
CA GLU A 126 17.50 -0.68 18.27
C GLU A 126 17.16 -1.52 17.04
N LYS A 127 15.87 -1.64 16.69
CA LYS A 127 15.46 -2.34 15.47
C LYS A 127 15.49 -1.39 14.29
N GLU A 128 16.40 -1.65 13.35
CA GLU A 128 16.35 -1.02 12.03
C GLU A 128 14.96 -1.24 11.40
N PRO A 129 14.43 -0.23 10.69
CA PRO A 129 13.19 -0.37 9.92
C PRO A 129 13.33 -1.50 8.90
N LEU A 130 12.26 -2.27 8.72
CA LEU A 130 12.24 -3.32 7.71
C LEU A 130 12.52 -2.70 6.34
N THR A 131 13.61 -3.14 5.72
CA THR A 131 14.12 -2.57 4.48
C THR A 131 14.34 -3.68 3.46
N THR A 132 13.79 -3.53 2.25
CA THR A 132 14.10 -4.40 1.12
C THR A 132 14.82 -3.59 0.03
N VAL A 133 15.72 -4.27 -0.68
CA VAL A 133 16.48 -3.68 -1.79
C VAL A 133 16.45 -4.66 -2.96
N GLU A 134 15.66 -4.36 -3.97
CA GLU A 134 15.55 -5.15 -5.19
C GLU A 134 16.41 -4.51 -6.29
N ARG A 135 17.29 -5.32 -6.89
CA ARG A 135 18.23 -4.87 -7.91
C ARG A 135 17.87 -5.48 -9.25
N GLY A 136 17.01 -4.78 -9.99
CA GLY A 136 16.63 -5.13 -11.34
C GLY A 136 17.65 -4.69 -12.40
N ARG A 137 17.42 -5.12 -13.64
CA ARG A 137 18.17 -4.69 -14.81
C ARG A 137 18.03 -3.18 -15.05
N ASP A 138 16.80 -2.68 -14.97
CA ASP A 138 16.44 -1.31 -15.38
C ASP A 138 16.24 -0.37 -14.19
N ALA A 139 16.00 -0.91 -12.99
CA ALA A 139 15.78 -0.10 -11.80
C ALA A 139 16.31 -0.78 -10.54
N ILE A 140 16.59 0.04 -9.54
CA ILE A 140 16.78 -0.37 -8.14
C ILE A 140 15.57 0.12 -7.37
N ILE A 141 14.91 -0.77 -6.63
CA ILE A 141 13.75 -0.44 -5.81
C ILE A 141 14.15 -0.64 -4.35
N ILE A 142 14.00 0.42 -3.55
CA ILE A 142 14.26 0.39 -2.11
C ILE A 142 12.93 0.62 -1.42
N THR A 143 12.52 -0.32 -0.58
CA THR A 143 11.32 -0.19 0.24
C THR A 143 11.73 -0.12 1.69
N ILE A 144 11.20 0.83 2.43
CA ILE A 144 11.47 0.99 3.85
C ILE A 144 10.18 1.26 4.61
N ASP A 145 9.96 0.46 5.65
CA ASP A 145 8.88 0.67 6.60
C ASP A 145 9.23 1.85 7.52
N SER A 146 8.56 2.97 7.31
CA SER A 146 8.68 4.21 8.07
C SER A 146 7.37 4.57 8.79
N ARG A 147 6.55 3.56 9.14
CA ARG A 147 5.26 3.74 9.82
C ARG A 147 5.41 4.50 11.13
N GLY A 148 4.84 5.71 11.19
CA GLY A 148 4.97 6.61 12.34
C GLY A 148 5.85 7.83 12.10
N VAL A 149 6.58 7.87 10.99
CA VAL A 149 7.32 9.04 10.53
C VAL A 149 6.50 9.74 9.44
N PRO A 150 6.11 11.02 9.62
CA PRO A 150 5.41 11.78 8.59
C PRO A 150 6.21 11.86 7.29
N GLU A 151 5.56 11.78 6.13
CA GLU A 151 6.26 11.80 4.83
C GLU A 151 7.21 13.00 4.67
N HIS A 152 6.78 14.19 5.13
CA HIS A 152 7.57 15.41 5.02
C HIS A 152 8.84 15.42 5.88
N GLU A 153 8.93 14.54 6.88
CA GLU A 153 10.13 14.34 7.70
C GLU A 153 11.13 13.37 7.04
N ILE A 154 10.72 12.66 5.98
CA ILE A 154 11.58 11.69 5.31
C ILE A 154 12.37 12.36 4.18
N SER A 155 13.66 12.50 4.42
CA SER A 155 14.62 12.97 3.43
C SER A 155 15.13 11.82 2.56
N VAL A 156 15.09 12.00 1.25
CA VAL A 156 15.68 11.10 0.26
C VAL A 156 16.64 11.92 -0.60
N THR A 157 17.94 11.66 -0.45
CA THR A 157 18.99 12.44 -1.14
C THR A 157 19.91 11.51 -1.91
N ARG A 158 20.39 11.97 -3.07
CA ARG A 158 21.31 11.20 -3.91
C ARG A 158 22.62 11.94 -4.06
N ARG A 159 23.76 11.28 -3.76
CA ARG A 159 25.10 11.85 -3.94
C ARG A 159 26.12 10.76 -4.22
N ASN A 160 26.99 10.98 -5.22
CA ASN A 160 28.14 10.11 -5.53
C ASN A 160 27.80 8.62 -5.66
N GLY A 161 26.68 8.28 -6.29
CA GLY A 161 26.25 6.89 -6.49
C GLY A 161 25.58 6.23 -5.28
N PHE A 162 25.31 7.01 -4.24
CA PHE A 162 24.56 6.59 -3.07
C PHE A 162 23.22 7.31 -2.99
N LEU A 163 22.20 6.58 -2.57
CA LEU A 163 20.91 7.10 -2.12
C LEU A 163 20.89 7.06 -0.59
N LYS A 164 20.76 8.20 0.06
CA LYS A 164 20.58 8.31 1.50
C LYS A 164 19.10 8.53 1.82
N ILE A 165 18.56 7.69 2.69
CA ILE A 165 17.24 7.85 3.29
C ILE A 165 17.44 8.17 4.77
N ALA A 166 16.85 9.26 5.25
CA ALA A 166 16.99 9.69 6.63
C ALA A 166 15.77 10.46 7.13
N TRP A 167 15.52 10.41 8.43
CA TRP A 167 14.50 11.21 9.12
C TRP A 167 14.94 11.53 10.55
N SER A 168 14.39 12.61 11.11
CA SER A 168 14.46 12.93 12.53
C SER A 168 13.07 13.32 13.01
N TRP A 169 12.47 12.54 13.92
CA TRP A 169 11.09 12.79 14.33
C TRP A 169 10.84 12.33 15.76
N LYS A 170 10.26 13.20 16.61
CA LYS A 170 9.95 12.91 18.03
C LYS A 170 11.12 12.30 18.83
N GLY A 171 12.35 12.74 18.55
CA GLY A 171 13.57 12.26 19.22
C GLY A 171 14.19 10.99 18.60
N TRP A 172 13.67 10.54 17.46
CA TRP A 172 14.12 9.36 16.73
C TRP A 172 14.86 9.74 15.46
N GLU A 173 16.10 9.28 15.35
CA GLU A 173 16.92 9.52 14.17
C GLU A 173 17.19 8.22 13.44
N TYR A 174 17.02 8.26 12.12
CA TYR A 174 17.44 7.18 11.24
C TYR A 174 18.19 7.77 10.06
N SER A 175 19.24 7.09 9.64
CA SER A 175 20.00 7.47 8.46
C SER A 175 20.70 6.25 7.87
N ARG A 176 20.34 5.88 6.64
CA ARG A 176 21.00 4.80 5.91
C ARG A 176 21.29 5.19 4.47
N SER A 177 22.44 4.74 3.98
CA SER A 177 22.87 4.94 2.60
C SER A 177 22.84 3.61 1.84
N PHE A 178 22.33 3.65 0.62
CA PHE A 178 22.23 2.53 -0.30
C PHE A 178 23.07 2.81 -1.54
N HIS A 179 23.99 1.92 -1.89
CA HIS A 179 24.69 2.02 -3.16
C HIS A 179 23.70 1.77 -4.32
N VAL A 180 23.57 2.75 -5.21
CA VAL A 180 22.69 2.71 -6.39
C VAL A 180 23.46 2.89 -7.71
N GLY A 181 24.74 3.23 -7.63
CA GLY A 181 25.59 3.49 -8.80
C GLY A 181 25.36 4.88 -9.40
N ASN A 182 26.21 5.24 -10.38
CA ASN A 182 26.23 6.59 -10.95
C ASN A 182 25.41 6.74 -12.25
N ASN A 183 25.13 5.63 -12.93
CA ASN A 183 24.48 5.65 -14.25
C ASN A 183 22.95 5.56 -14.13
N LEU A 184 22.32 6.66 -13.72
CA LEU A 184 20.90 6.72 -13.38
C LEU A 184 20.19 7.81 -14.18
N GLU A 185 18.97 7.52 -14.61
CA GLU A 185 18.15 8.43 -15.43
C GLU A 185 17.26 9.31 -14.55
N LYS A 186 16.40 8.70 -13.73
CA LYS A 186 15.44 9.39 -12.87
C LYS A 186 15.23 8.65 -11.56
N MET A 187 14.62 9.35 -10.60
CA MET A 187 14.19 8.79 -9.33
C MET A 187 12.75 9.18 -9.06
N GLU A 188 11.96 8.23 -8.59
CA GLU A 188 10.59 8.44 -8.15
C GLU A 188 10.45 7.97 -6.71
N ARG A 189 9.64 8.68 -5.92
CA ARG A 189 9.31 8.31 -4.54
C ARG A 189 7.80 8.10 -4.42
N PHE A 190 7.42 7.08 -3.68
CA PHE A 190 6.03 6.79 -3.35
C PHE A 190 5.96 6.56 -1.84
N TYR A 191 5.06 7.27 -1.16
CA TYR A 191 4.80 7.06 0.25
C TYR A 191 3.35 6.66 0.43
N ARG A 192 3.11 5.46 0.95
CA ARG A 192 1.76 4.93 1.17
C ARG A 192 1.72 4.18 2.48
N ASN A 193 0.81 4.59 3.36
CA ASN A 193 0.50 3.92 4.64
C ASN A 193 1.75 3.59 5.46
N GLY A 194 2.65 4.58 5.56
CA GLY A 194 3.90 4.49 6.31
C GLY A 194 5.00 3.65 5.66
N VAL A 195 4.87 3.28 4.40
CA VAL A 195 5.97 2.66 3.65
C VAL A 195 6.45 3.64 2.59
N LEU A 196 7.75 3.93 2.61
CA LEU A 196 8.44 4.65 1.55
C LEU A 196 9.01 3.64 0.53
N GLU A 197 8.64 3.81 -0.72
CA GLU A 197 9.27 3.15 -1.87
C GLU A 197 10.03 4.19 -2.69
N VAL A 198 11.31 3.92 -2.96
CA VAL A 198 12.14 4.73 -3.85
C VAL A 198 12.57 3.89 -5.04
N ARG A 199 12.15 4.31 -6.24
CA ARG A 199 12.57 3.70 -7.51
C ARG A 199 13.66 4.54 -8.14
N VAL A 200 14.81 3.92 -8.37
CA VAL A 200 15.96 4.55 -9.01
C VAL A 200 16.18 3.89 -10.36
N PHE A 201 15.83 4.57 -11.44
CA PHE A 201 15.91 4.05 -12.80
C PHE A 201 17.33 4.21 -13.34
N LYS A 202 17.88 3.14 -13.91
CA LYS A 202 19.19 3.12 -14.53
C LYS A 202 19.10 3.66 -15.95
N ARG A 203 20.12 4.40 -16.37
CA ARG A 203 20.21 4.85 -17.77
C ARG A 203 20.65 3.67 -18.62
N LEU A 204 19.77 3.15 -19.48
CA LEU A 204 20.15 2.12 -20.43
C LEU A 204 21.10 2.73 -21.47
N GLY A 205 22.25 2.08 -21.68
CA GLY A 205 23.13 2.42 -22.79
C GLY A 205 22.40 2.20 -24.11
N ARG A 206 22.66 3.07 -25.09
CA ARG A 206 22.30 2.79 -26.49
C ARG A 206 23.01 1.54 -26.99
#